data_AF-A0A3C1PJ55-F1
#
_entry.id   AF-A0A3C1PJ55-F1
#
_cell.length_a   1.000
_cell.length_b   1.000
_cell.length_c   1.000
_cell.angle_alpha   90.00
_cell.angle_beta   90.00
_cell.angle_gamma   90.00
#
_symmetry.space_group_name_H-M   'P 1'
#
loop_
_entity.id
_entity.type
_entity.pdbx_description
1 polymer ?
#
loop_
_entity_poly.entity_id
_entity_poly.type
_entity_poly.pdbx_seq_one_letter_code
_entity_poly.pdbx_strand_id
1 'polypeptide(L)'
;MQQTFILSNEKQYLPLSEFVSLGTATDYKYLNAGSSGEFLPLKLHNYSGSISEFETKTHKVLAQFPELSVSFGGTIYTTQKLLGELGKVLIISVLLLYFILAAQFDSLILPLLILIE
;
A
#
# COMPACT_ATOMS: atom_id res chain seq x y z
N MET A 1 -10.83 31.66 34.28
CA MET A 1 -11.52 31.32 33.01
C MET A 1 -11.74 32.62 32.25
N GLN A 2 -11.10 32.81 31.09
CA GLN A 2 -11.28 34.02 30.29
C GLN A 2 -12.66 33.96 29.63
N GLN A 3 -13.52 34.92 29.95
CA GLN A 3 -14.83 35.07 29.30
C GLN A 3 -14.63 35.84 28.00
N THR A 4 -14.89 35.18 26.87
CA THR A 4 -14.86 35.81 25.55
C THR A 4 -16.22 36.43 25.25
N PHE A 5 -16.22 37.70 24.86
CA PHE A 5 -17.44 38.45 24.53
C PHE A 5 -17.53 38.66 23.03
N ILE A 6 -18.75 38.61 22.49
CA ILE A 6 -19.05 38.91 21.08
C ILE A 6 -19.97 40.13 20.99
N LEU A 7 -19.83 40.92 19.93
CA LEU A 7 -20.65 42.10 19.68
C LEU A 7 -21.89 41.71 18.84
N SER A 8 -23.08 41.94 19.40
CA SER A 8 -24.35 41.78 18.69
C SER A 8 -24.59 42.91 17.69
N ASN A 9 -25.47 42.69 16.71
CA ASN A 9 -25.92 43.72 15.75
C ASN A 9 -26.52 44.95 16.45
N GLU A 10 -27.05 44.79 17.67
CA GLU A 10 -27.55 45.88 18.51
C GLU A 10 -26.45 46.62 19.30
N LYS A 11 -25.18 46.39 18.97
CA LYS A 11 -23.99 46.96 19.63
C LYS A 11 -23.87 46.61 21.12
N GLN A 12 -24.45 45.49 21.53
CA GLN A 12 -24.34 44.95 22.89
C GLN A 12 -23.29 43.85 22.96
N TYR A 13 -22.52 43.81 24.06
CA TYR A 13 -21.55 42.75 24.32
C TYR A 13 -22.23 41.61 25.06
N LEU A 14 -22.28 40.45 24.43
CA LEU A 14 -22.90 39.25 25.00
C LEU A 14 -21.83 38.18 25.27
N PRO A 15 -21.93 37.43 26.39
CA PRO A 15 -20.99 36.37 26.70
C PRO A 15 -21.17 35.20 25.72
N LEU A 16 -20.08 34.74 25.10
CA LEU A 16 -20.12 33.66 24.12
C LEU A 16 -20.71 32.36 24.69
N SER A 17 -20.56 32.13 26.01
CA SER A 17 -21.05 30.95 26.72
C SER A 17 -22.58 30.77 26.71
N GLU A 18 -23.36 31.82 26.41
CA GLU A 18 -24.82 31.70 26.29
C GLU A 18 -25.25 31.08 24.95
N PHE A 19 -24.35 31.04 23.96
CA PHE A 19 -24.67 30.61 22.59
C PHE A 19 -23.98 29.31 22.18
N VAL A 20 -22.92 28.89 22.89
CA VAL A 20 -22.14 27.69 22.55
C VAL A 20 -22.05 26.74 23.72
N SER A 21 -22.18 25.44 23.43
CA SER A 21 -21.90 24.37 24.36
C SER A 21 -20.50 23.81 24.08
N LEU A 22 -19.65 23.77 25.10
CA LEU A 22 -18.32 23.19 25.01
C LEU A 22 -18.39 21.73 25.47
N GLY A 23 -18.08 20.80 24.57
CA GLY A 23 -17.94 19.38 24.85
C GLY A 23 -16.58 18.88 24.39
N THR A 24 -15.96 18.01 25.19
CA THR A 24 -14.77 17.28 24.76
C THR A 24 -15.19 16.04 23.99
N ALA A 25 -14.78 15.93 22.72
CA ALA A 25 -14.94 14.72 21.92
C ALA A 25 -13.57 14.12 21.60
N THR A 26 -13.49 12.79 21.57
CA THR A 26 -12.31 12.08 21.09
C THR A 26 -12.57 11.65 19.66
N ASP A 27 -11.78 12.18 18.74
CA ASP A 27 -11.86 11.87 17.31
C ASP A 27 -10.48 11.48 16.77
N TYR A 28 -10.44 10.89 15.58
CA TYR A 28 -9.19 10.55 14.91
C TYR A 28 -8.39 11.82 14.61
N LYS A 29 -7.13 11.83 15.04
CA LYS A 29 -6.22 12.97 14.81
C LYS A 29 -5.95 13.22 13.33
N TYR A 30 -6.08 12.18 12.49
CA TYR A 30 -5.82 12.25 11.05
C TYR A 30 -6.81 11.38 10.29
N LEU A 31 -7.54 11.98 9.35
CA LEU A 31 -8.34 11.28 8.35
C LEU A 31 -7.45 11.02 7.14
N ASN A 32 -7.15 9.75 6.83
CA ASN A 32 -6.35 9.40 5.65
C ASN A 32 -7.29 8.86 4.57
N ALA A 33 -7.24 9.43 3.38
CA ALA A 33 -8.06 9.01 2.25
C ALA A 33 -7.17 8.65 1.05
N GLY A 34 -7.47 7.52 0.41
CA GLY A 34 -6.77 7.00 -0.76
C GLY A 34 -7.72 6.79 -1.93
N SER A 35 -7.22 6.19 -3.01
CA SER A 35 -8.05 5.85 -4.19
C SER A 35 -9.20 4.89 -3.90
N SER A 36 -9.17 4.22 -2.75
CA SER A 36 -10.18 3.26 -2.28
C SER A 36 -11.14 3.82 -1.22
N GLY A 37 -11.01 5.09 -0.85
CA GLY A 37 -11.77 5.73 0.24
C GLY A 37 -10.95 6.03 1.48
N GLU A 38 -11.64 6.29 2.59
CA GLU A 38 -11.04 6.54 3.90
C GLU A 38 -10.44 5.25 4.46
N PHE A 39 -9.22 5.34 5.00
CA PHE A 39 -8.53 4.19 5.55
C PHE A 39 -7.72 4.56 6.80
N LEU A 40 -7.50 3.56 7.65
CA LEU A 40 -6.64 3.68 8.81
C LEU A 40 -5.28 3.00 8.53
N PRO A 41 -4.17 3.76 8.40
CA PRO A 41 -2.87 3.16 8.14
C PRO A 41 -2.34 2.40 9.36
N LEU A 42 -2.15 1.09 9.21
CA LEU A 42 -1.47 0.25 10.20
C LEU A 42 -0.01 0.02 9.78
N LYS A 43 0.92 0.61 10.54
CA LYS A 43 2.37 0.47 10.27
C LYS A 43 2.93 -0.71 11.06
N LEU A 44 3.22 -1.80 10.36
CA LEU A 44 3.90 -2.96 10.93
C LEU A 44 5.42 -2.71 10.91
N HIS A 45 6.03 -2.59 12.08
CA HIS A 45 7.48 -2.46 12.23
C HIS A 45 8.07 -3.81 12.60
N ASN A 46 9.17 -4.21 11.97
CA ASN A 46 9.97 -5.40 12.30
C ASN A 46 9.18 -6.73 12.29
N TYR A 47 8.30 -6.91 11.30
CA TYR A 47 7.65 -8.21 11.13
C TYR A 47 8.64 -9.21 10.52
N SER A 48 9.01 -10.23 11.31
CA SER A 48 9.97 -11.27 10.91
C SER A 48 9.30 -12.52 10.29
N GLY A 49 7.97 -12.54 10.18
CA GLY A 49 7.23 -13.67 9.66
C GLY A 49 7.06 -13.64 8.13
N SER A 50 6.49 -14.71 7.58
CA SER A 50 6.05 -14.72 6.18
C SER A 50 4.94 -13.69 5.98
N ILE A 51 5.18 -12.73 5.09
CA ILE A 51 4.22 -11.68 4.73
C ILE A 51 2.96 -12.31 4.10
N SER A 52 3.13 -13.32 3.25
CA SER A 52 2.01 -14.03 2.61
C SER A 52 1.12 -14.73 3.64
N GLU A 53 1.69 -15.31 4.70
CA GLU A 53 0.90 -15.90 5.79
C GLU A 53 0.12 -14.85 6.59
N PHE A 54 0.74 -13.68 6.79
CA PHE A 54 0.09 -12.56 7.47
C PHE A 54 -1.10 -12.04 6.66
N GLU A 55 -0.93 -11.82 5.37
CA GLU A 55 -2.02 -11.42 4.46
C GLU A 55 -3.14 -12.45 4.48
N THR A 56 -2.82 -13.73 4.35
CA THR A 56 -3.80 -14.82 4.33
C THR A 56 -4.60 -14.88 5.63
N LYS A 57 -3.93 -14.78 6.79
CA LYS A 57 -4.60 -14.75 8.11
C LYS A 57 -5.49 -13.52 8.25
N THR A 58 -5.01 -12.37 7.82
CA THR A 58 -5.75 -11.11 7.90
C THR A 58 -6.99 -11.16 7.01
N HIS A 59 -6.86 -11.62 5.76
CA HIS A 59 -8.01 -11.85 4.88
C HIS A 59 -9.01 -12.85 5.45
N LYS A 60 -8.55 -13.93 6.11
CA LYS A 60 -9.43 -14.91 6.73
C LYS A 60 -10.24 -14.33 7.89
N VAL A 61 -9.64 -13.47 8.70
CA VAL A 61 -10.35 -12.76 9.79
C VAL A 61 -11.34 -11.75 9.21
N LEU A 62 -10.93 -11.00 8.19
CA LEU A 62 -11.76 -9.97 7.55
C LEU A 62 -12.86 -10.53 6.67
N ALA A 63 -12.77 -11.78 6.23
CA ALA A 63 -13.86 -12.46 5.53
C ALA A 63 -15.16 -12.52 6.37
N GLN A 64 -15.06 -12.36 7.70
CA GLN A 64 -16.21 -12.26 8.60
C GLN A 64 -16.85 -10.86 8.62
N PHE A 65 -16.19 -9.85 8.05
CA PHE A 65 -16.61 -8.46 8.03
C PHE A 65 -16.62 -7.93 6.59
N PRO A 66 -17.69 -8.16 5.82
CA PRO A 66 -17.75 -7.82 4.39
C PRO A 66 -17.65 -6.32 4.10
N GLU A 67 -17.88 -5.47 5.09
CA GLU A 67 -17.78 -4.00 4.97
C GLU A 67 -16.34 -3.49 5.07
N LEU A 68 -15.40 -4.31 5.54
CA LEU A 68 -14.01 -3.94 5.74
C LEU A 68 -13.15 -4.46 4.58
N SER A 69 -12.54 -3.54 3.84
CA SER A 69 -11.51 -3.86 2.86
C SER A 69 -10.13 -3.55 3.43
N VAL A 70 -9.17 -4.45 3.20
CA VAL A 70 -7.77 -4.24 3.60
C VAL A 70 -6.89 -4.38 2.38
N SER A 71 -5.98 -3.43 2.25
CA SER A 71 -4.96 -3.39 1.22
C SER A 71 -3.59 -3.44 1.87
N PHE A 72 -2.73 -4.30 1.34
CA PHE A 72 -1.34 -4.43 1.76
C PHE A 72 -0.45 -3.71 0.76
N GLY A 73 0.49 -2.93 1.27
CA GLY A 73 1.41 -2.17 0.46
C GLY A 73 2.76 -2.05 1.16
N GLY A 74 3.74 -1.55 0.42
CA GLY A 74 5.09 -1.33 0.93
C GLY A 74 6.15 -1.73 -0.07
N THR A 75 7.39 -1.37 0.25
CA THR A 75 8.56 -1.55 -0.63
C THR A 75 8.76 -3.01 -1.02
N ILE A 76 8.46 -3.96 -0.14
CA ILE A 76 8.70 -5.39 -0.36
C ILE A 76 7.87 -5.94 -1.53
N TYR A 77 6.62 -5.49 -1.71
CA TYR A 77 5.77 -5.90 -2.83
C TYR A 77 6.27 -5.32 -4.16
N THR A 78 6.64 -4.04 -4.16
CA THR A 78 7.16 -3.36 -5.35
C THR A 78 8.49 -3.97 -5.79
N THR A 79 9.38 -4.27 -4.84
CA THR A 79 10.67 -4.92 -5.13
C THR A 79 10.48 -6.31 -5.72
N GLN A 80 9.58 -7.13 -5.16
CA GLN A 80 9.29 -8.46 -5.72
C GLN A 80 8.72 -8.37 -7.14
N LYS A 81 7.82 -7.41 -7.40
CA LYS A 81 7.28 -7.18 -8.75
C LYS A 81 8.39 -6.81 -9.74
N LEU A 82 9.27 -5.87 -9.37
CA LEU A 82 10.41 -5.47 -10.21
C LEU A 82 11.36 -6.64 -10.49
N LEU A 83 11.67 -7.47 -9.47
CA LEU A 83 12.48 -8.67 -9.66
C LEU A 83 11.83 -9.67 -10.62
N GLY A 84 10.50 -9.84 -10.54
CA GLY A 84 9.75 -10.68 -11.48
C GLY A 84 9.76 -10.12 -12.91
N GLU A 85 9.67 -8.80 -13.07
CA GLU A 85 9.79 -8.15 -14.38
C GLU A 85 11.19 -8.31 -14.98
N LEU A 86 12.24 -8.11 -14.19
CA LEU A 86 13.62 -8.35 -14.59
C LEU A 86 13.87 -9.80 -14.98
N GLY A 87 13.34 -10.77 -14.22
CA GLY A 87 13.46 -12.20 -14.53
C GLY A 87 12.82 -12.56 -15.87
N LYS A 88 11.67 -11.97 -16.22
CA LYS A 88 11.02 -12.17 -17.53
C LYS A 88 11.88 -11.66 -18.68
N VAL A 89 12.46 -10.47 -18.54
CA VAL A 89 13.38 -9.92 -19.54
C VAL A 89 14.60 -10.82 -19.71
N LEU A 90 15.16 -11.32 -18.60
CA LEU A 90 16.31 -12.22 -18.63
C LEU A 90 16.00 -13.51 -19.40
N ILE A 91 14.84 -14.12 -19.16
CA ILE A 91 14.41 -15.33 -19.89
C ILE A 91 14.32 -15.05 -21.40
N ILE A 92 13.72 -13.92 -21.79
CA ILE A 92 13.61 -13.54 -23.21
C ILE A 92 15.00 -13.35 -23.81
N SER A 93 15.91 -12.66 -23.11
CA SER A 93 17.29 -12.44 -23.57
C SER A 93 18.05 -13.76 -23.78
N VAL A 94 17.92 -14.71 -22.85
CA VAL A 94 18.56 -16.05 -22.97
C VAL A 94 17.96 -16.84 -24.13
N LEU A 95 16.64 -16.81 -24.33
CA LEU A 95 16.00 -17.46 -25.48
C LEU A 95 16.44 -16.84 -26.80
N LEU A 96 16.58 -15.52 -26.85
CA LEU A 96 17.04 -14.80 -28.04
C LEU A 96 18.49 -15.15 -28.35
N LEU A 97 19.37 -15.17 -27.33
CA LEU A 97 20.74 -15.65 -27.44
C LEU A 97 20.79 -17.10 -27.97
N TYR A 98 19.95 -17.98 -27.44
CA TYR A 98 19.82 -19.36 -27.91
C TYR A 98 19.46 -19.43 -29.40
N PHE A 99 18.51 -18.61 -29.88
CA PHE A 99 18.13 -18.60 -31.29
C PHE A 99 19.20 -18.01 -32.21
N ILE A 100 19.94 -16.99 -31.78
CA ILE A 100 21.07 -16.45 -32.54
C ILE A 100 22.13 -17.54 -32.74
N LEU A 101 22.47 -18.25 -31.67
CA LEU A 101 23.43 -19.36 -31.73
C LEU A 101 22.89 -20.52 -32.59
N ALA A 102 21.61 -20.86 -32.46
CA ALA A 102 20.99 -21.93 -33.25
C ALA A 102 21.06 -21.68 -34.75
N ALA A 103 20.79 -20.44 -35.16
CA ALA A 103 20.89 -20.02 -36.56
C ALA A 103 22.35 -20.05 -37.06
N GLN A 104 23.32 -19.71 -36.21
CA GLN A 104 24.74 -19.72 -36.56
C GLN A 104 25.30 -21.12 -36.78
N PHE A 105 24.87 -22.09 -35.97
CA PHE A 105 25.35 -23.48 -36.04
C PHE A 105 24.51 -24.38 -36.96
N ASP A 106 23.44 -23.84 -37.55
CA ASP A 106 22.44 -24.59 -38.33
C ASP A 106 21.90 -25.82 -37.54
N SER A 107 21.81 -25.67 -36.22
CA SER A 107 21.52 -26.77 -35.29
C SER A 107 20.90 -26.26 -34.00
N LEU A 108 19.88 -26.98 -33.52
CA LEU A 108 19.14 -26.62 -32.30
C LEU A 108 19.78 -27.17 -31.01
N ILE A 109 20.67 -28.15 -31.10
CA ILE A 109 21.24 -28.88 -29.94
C ILE A 109 22.56 -28.25 -29.48
N LEU A 110 23.40 -27.83 -30.44
CA LEU A 110 24.71 -27.28 -30.15
C LEU A 110 24.67 -25.99 -29.28
N PRO A 111 23.74 -25.04 -29.49
CA PRO A 111 23.59 -23.87 -28.63
C PRO A 111 23.28 -24.20 -27.17
N LEU A 112 22.50 -25.26 -26.93
CA LEU A 112 22.12 -25.67 -25.57
C LEU A 112 23.31 -26.24 -24.81
N LEU A 113 24.19 -26.98 -25.50
CA LEU A 113 25.43 -27.50 -24.93
C LEU A 113 26.36 -26.36 -24.51
N ILE A 114 26.53 -25.36 -25.37
CA ILE A 114 27.35 -24.16 -25.10
C ILE A 114 26.79 -23.31 -23.94
N LEU A 115 25.46 -23.27 -23.76
CA LEU A 115 24.82 -22.53 -22.66
C LEU A 115 24.96 -23.23 -21.30
N ILE A 116 25.19 -24.55 -21.29
CA ILE A 116 25.31 -25.36 -20.07
C ILE A 116 26.77 -25.55 -19.65
N GLU A 117 27.69 -25.55 -20.61
CA GLU A 117 29.14 -25.54 -20.39
C GLU A 117 29.61 -24.24 -19.72
#